data_AF-S5LWI6-F1
#
_entry.id   AF-S5LWI6-F1
#
_cell.length_a   1.000
_cell.length_b   1.000
_cell.length_c   1.000
_cell.angle_alpha   90.00
_cell.angle_beta   90.00
_cell.angle_gamma   90.00
#
_symmetry.space_group_name_H-M   'P 1'
#
loop_
_entity.id
_entity.type
_entity.pdbx_description
1 polymer ?
#
loop_
_entity_poly.entity_id
_entity_poly.type
_entity_poly.pdbx_seq_one_letter_code
_entity_poly.pdbx_strand_id
1 'polypeptide(L)' 'MSTKNFNELLDEIKNISNKLNDSSTSMEESIELFKKGTEMIKEAKDQLNNLEGEVKKVLENNETTNF' A
#
# COMPACT_ATOMS: atom_id res chain seq x y z
N MET A 1 3.01 2.17 17.31
CA MET A 1 2.51 2.81 16.07
C MET A 1 1.62 1.79 15.40
N SER A 2 0.36 2.13 15.12
CA SER A 2 -0.55 1.20 14.43
C SER A 2 -0.12 1.08 12.97
N THR A 3 0.09 -0.16 12.51
CA THR A 3 0.31 -0.45 11.09
C THR A 3 -0.94 -0.03 10.32
N LYS A 4 -0.76 0.76 9.25
CA LYS A 4 -1.88 1.21 8.41
C LYS A 4 -2.45 0.04 7.66
N ASN A 5 -3.78 -0.03 7.55
CA ASN A 5 -4.41 -1.03 6.70
C ASN A 5 -4.28 -0.65 5.22
N PHE A 6 -4.59 -1.60 4.34
CA PHE A 6 -4.44 -1.44 2.90
C PHE A 6 -5.18 -0.22 2.33
N ASN A 7 -6.40 0.06 2.81
CA ASN A 7 -7.18 1.20 2.34
C ASN A 7 -6.57 2.53 2.79
N GLU A 8 -6.10 2.60 4.03
CA GLU A 8 -5.40 3.79 4.55
C GLU A 8 -4.11 4.07 3.75
N LEU A 9 -3.35 3.01 3.40
CA LEU A 9 -2.18 3.14 2.54
C LEU A 9 -2.56 3.65 1.15
N LEU A 10 -3.62 3.12 0.54
CA LEU A 10 -4.09 3.57 -0.77
C LEU A 10 -4.52 5.04 -0.77
N ASP A 11 -5.26 5.48 0.25
CA ASP A 11 -5.70 6.87 0.38
C ASP A 11 -4.50 7.82 0.49
N GLU A 12 -3.46 7.43 1.22
CA GLU A 12 -2.24 8.22 1.34
C GLU A 12 -1.39 8.23 0.07
N ILE A 13 -1.27 7.09 -0.62
CA ILE A 13 -0.62 7.02 -1.93
C ILE A 13 -1.35 7.95 -2.92
N LYS A 14 -2.68 7.96 -2.91
CA LYS A 14 -3.48 8.85 -3.75
C LYS A 14 -3.25 10.31 -3.41
N ASN A 15 -3.17 10.66 -2.13
CA ASN A 15 -2.86 12.01 -1.69
C ASN A 15 -1.45 12.46 -2.12
N ILE A 16 -0.45 11.58 -1.98
CA ILE A 16 0.92 11.83 -2.48
C ILE A 16 0.90 12.06 -3.99
N SER A 17 0.18 11.22 -4.74
CA SER A 17 0.04 11.37 -6.19
C SER A 17 -0.60 12.70 -6.57
N ASN A 18 -1.62 13.16 -5.84
CA ASN A 18 -2.24 14.46 -6.07
C ASN A 18 -1.24 15.60 -5.86
N LYS A 19 -0.46 15.57 -4.78
CA LYS A 19 0.57 16.59 -4.48
C LYS A 19 1.68 16.60 -5.54
N LEU A 20 2.14 15.44 -5.99
CA LEU A 20 3.15 15.37 -7.06
C LEU A 20 2.69 15.98 -8.39
N ASN A 21 1.38 16.06 -8.62
CA ASN A 21 0.79 16.70 -9.80
C ASN A 21 0.39 18.17 -9.56
N ASP A 22 0.56 18.68 -8.35
CA ASP A 22 0.25 20.06 -8.02
C ASP A 22 1.40 20.97 -8.45
N SER A 23 1.10 21.98 -9.27
CA SER A 23 2.06 22.98 -9.74
C SER A 23 2.70 23.81 -8.63
N SER A 24 2.14 23.80 -7.42
CA SER A 24 2.67 24.51 -6.25
C SER A 24 3.65 23.67 -5.42
N THR A 25 3.77 22.37 -5.68
CA THR A 25 4.71 21.49 -5.00
C THR A 25 6.13 21.74 -5.52
N SER A 26 7.05 22.00 -4.58
CA SER A 26 8.45 22.26 -4.93
C SER A 26 9.17 20.99 -5.39
N MET A 27 10.33 21.15 -6.02
CA MET A 27 11.16 20.02 -6.45
C MET A 27 11.65 19.20 -5.25
N GLU A 28 12.07 19.88 -4.19
CA GLU A 28 12.51 19.24 -2.94
C GLU A 28 11.38 18.44 -2.31
N GLU A 29 10.17 19.02 -2.20
CA GLU A 29 9.01 18.32 -1.67
C GLU A 29 8.62 17.14 -2.57
N SER A 30 8.72 17.29 -3.90
CA SER A 30 8.46 16.22 -4.86
C SER A 30 9.37 15.02 -4.65
N ILE A 31 10.65 15.24 -4.35
CA ILE A 31 11.62 14.16 -4.08
C ILE A 31 11.23 13.40 -2.80
N GLU A 32 10.85 14.12 -1.74
CA GLU A 32 10.42 13.52 -0.48
C GLU A 32 9.12 12.73 -0.64
N LEU A 33 8.13 13.33 -1.31
CA LEU A 33 6.85 12.71 -1.63
C LEU A 33 7.04 11.46 -2.48
N PHE A 34 7.94 11.49 -3.47
CA PHE A 34 8.24 10.33 -4.30
C PHE A 34 8.83 9.18 -3.48
N LYS A 35 9.86 9.45 -2.66
CA LYS A 35 10.47 8.44 -1.78
C LYS A 35 9.42 7.81 -0.87
N LYS A 36 8.64 8.64 -0.18
CA LYS A 36 7.55 8.18 0.69
C LYS A 36 6.54 7.34 -0.08
N GLY A 37 6.08 7.82 -1.23
CA GLY A 37 5.12 7.11 -2.07
C GLY A 37 5.62 5.73 -2.48
N THR A 38 6.90 5.61 -2.87
CA THR A 38 7.48 4.31 -3.24
C THR A 38 7.55 3.32 -2.09
N GLU A 39 7.86 3.79 -0.87
CA GLU A 39 7.84 2.94 0.32
C GLU A 39 6.43 2.46 0.65
N MET A 40 5.43 3.34 0.56
CA MET A 40 4.04 2.99 0.84
C MET A 40 3.46 2.02 -0.20
N ILE A 41 3.80 2.18 -1.48
CA ILE A 41 3.41 1.23 -2.53
C ILE A 41 3.98 -0.16 -2.25
N LYS A 42 5.23 -0.22 -1.77
CA LYS A 42 5.86 -1.49 -1.39
C LYS A 42 5.11 -2.15 -0.23
N GLU A 43 4.80 -1.39 0.81
CA GLU A 43 4.04 -1.89 1.96
C GLU A 43 2.65 -2.41 1.55
N ALA A 44 1.92 -1.65 0.73
CA ALA A 44 0.60 -2.07 0.23
C ALA A 44 0.69 -3.36 -0.61
N LYS A 45 1.73 -3.50 -1.44
CA LYS A 45 1.98 -4.72 -2.21
C LYS A 45 2.27 -5.91 -1.30
N ASP A 46 3.07 -5.72 -0.26
CA ASP A 46 3.41 -6.78 0.69
C ASP A 46 2.18 -7.25 1.47
N GLN A 47 1.26 -6.34 1.85
CA GLN A 47 -0.02 -6.71 2.47
C GLN A 47 -0.87 -7.61 1.57
N LEU A 48 -1.01 -7.28 0.27
CA LEU A 48 -1.76 -8.10 -0.66
C LEU A 48 -1.11 -9.47 -0.91
N ASN A 49 0.22 -9.50 -1.07
CA ASN A 49 0.93 -10.77 -1.26
C ASN A 49 0.78 -11.70 -0.06
N ASN A 50 0.75 -11.14 1.16
CA ASN A 50 0.52 -11.92 2.38
C ASN A 50 -0.90 -12.51 2.40
N LEU A 51 -1.93 -11.70 2.11
CA LEU A 51 -3.30 -12.19 1.99
C LEU A 51 -3.42 -13.28 0.91
N GLU A 52 -2.82 -13.08 -0.25
CA GLU A 52 -2.81 -14.08 -1.32
C GLU A 52 -2.15 -15.38 -0.86
N GLY A 53 -1.04 -15.30 -0.13
CA GLY A 53 -0.36 -16.45 0.45
C GLY A 53 -1.21 -17.20 1.48
N GLU A 54 -1.95 -16.47 2.31
CA GLU A 54 -2.90 -17.07 3.27
C GLU A 54 -4.04 -17.80 2.55
N VAL A 55 -4.64 -17.17 1.54
CA VAL A 55 -5.70 -17.79 0.72
C VAL A 55 -5.18 -19.05 0.02
N LYS A 56 -3.97 -19.01 -0.56
CA LYS A 56 -3.35 -20.18 -1.20
C LYS A 56 -3.17 -21.34 -0.23
N LYS A 57 -2.67 -21.09 0.98
CA LYS A 57 -2.51 -22.13 2.02
C LYS A 57 -3.84 -22.77 2.41
N VAL A 58 -4.90 -21.97 2.55
CA VAL A 58 -6.25 -22.47 2.84
C VAL A 58 -6.75 -23.41 1.73
N LEU A 59 -6.58 -23.00 0.47
CA LEU A 59 -6.97 -23.82 -0.69
C LEU A 59 -6.14 -25.11 -0.81
N GLU A 60 -4.83 -25.05 -0.57
CA GLU A 60 -3.92 -26.21 -0.64
C GLU A 60 -4.19 -27.22 0.49
N ASN A 61 -4.60 -26.76 1.67
CA ASN A 61 -4.85 -27.61 2.82
C ASN A 61 -6.26 -28.26 2.84
N ASN A 62 -7.13 -27.98 1.85
CA ASN A 62 -8.54 -28.44 1.82
C ASN A 62 -9.36 -28.10 3.08
N GLU A 63 -8.88 -27.21 3.94
CA GLU A 63 -9.68 -26.69 5.05
C GLU A 63 -10.54 -25.55 4.51
N THR A 64 -11.75 -25.88 4.05
CA THR A 64 -12.78 -24.87 3.80
C THR A 64 -13.18 -24.23 5.12
N THR A 65 -12.45 -23.20 5.57
CA THR A 65 -12.92 -22.33 6.63
C THR A 65 -13.97 -21.40 6.03
N ASN A 66 -15.22 -21.55 6.49
CA ASN A 66 -16.31 -20.66 6.12
C ASN A 66 -15.95 -19.21 6.52
N PHE A 67 -15.90 -18.32 5.53
CA PHE A 67 -15.78 -16.87 5.72
C PHE A 67 -17.12 -16.25 6.12
#